data_AF-A0A354WRN5-F1
#
_entry.id   AF-A0A354WRN5-F1
#
_cell.length_a   1.000
_cell.length_b   1.000
_cell.length_c   1.000
_cell.angle_alpha   90.00
_cell.angle_beta   90.00
_cell.angle_gamma   90.00
#
_symmetry.space_group_name_H-M   'P 1'
#
loop_
_entity.id
_entity.type
_entity.pdbx_description
1 polymer ?
#
loop_
_entity_poly.entity_id
_entity_poly.type
_entity_poly.pdbx_seq_one_letter_code
_entity_poly.pdbx_strand_id
1 'polypeptide(L)'
;LSVAALADACGVSDPTVVRAYKKLGFSGYEDLKLTLAQATVSPDEIIHEEISAEDSVQAVRDKVFQSAMLALQFTRDMLEPETLAAAAQLLMNARKIVIFGLGGSAPVAMDLHHKLLRLGLNAAVYTDPHLQVIACNYLDERDAVFAVSHSGSSRCV
;
A
#
# COMPACT_ATOMS: atom_id res chain seq x y z
N LEU A 1 -19.29 -4.09 22.70
CA LEU A 1 -20.70 -3.70 22.97
C LEU A 1 -21.53 -4.96 23.21
N SER A 2 -22.66 -4.87 23.93
CA SER A 2 -23.68 -5.93 24.01
C SER A 2 -24.70 -5.78 22.86
N VAL A 3 -25.56 -6.78 22.63
CA VAL A 3 -26.61 -6.70 21.58
C VAL A 3 -27.51 -5.48 21.78
N ALA A 4 -27.97 -5.25 23.01
CA ALA A 4 -28.80 -4.11 23.38
C ALA A 4 -28.07 -2.77 23.17
N ALA A 5 -26.80 -2.69 23.57
CA ALA A 5 -26.02 -1.46 23.39
C ALA A 5 -25.77 -1.14 21.90
N LEU A 6 -25.62 -2.16 21.04
CA LEU A 6 -25.51 -1.96 19.60
C LEU A 6 -26.86 -1.57 18.97
N ALA A 7 -27.95 -2.13 19.46
CA ALA A 7 -29.31 -1.80 19.02
C ALA A 7 -29.62 -0.32 19.31
N ASP A 8 -29.32 0.14 20.52
CA ASP A 8 -29.47 1.54 20.94
C ASP A 8 -28.59 2.48 20.10
N ALA A 9 -27.31 2.12 19.90
CA ALA A 9 -26.39 2.94 19.11
C ALA A 9 -26.81 3.08 17.64
N CYS A 10 -27.48 2.07 17.08
CA CYS A 10 -27.97 2.08 15.70
C CYS A 10 -29.43 2.54 15.57
N GLY A 11 -30.13 2.86 16.67
CA GLY A 11 -31.54 3.23 16.65
C GLY A 11 -32.48 2.12 16.17
N VAL A 12 -32.12 0.86 16.42
CA VAL A 12 -32.89 -0.33 16.01
C VAL A 12 -33.24 -1.19 17.21
N SER A 13 -34.14 -2.16 17.05
CA SER A 13 -34.50 -3.12 18.10
C SER A 13 -33.56 -4.32 18.17
N ASP A 14 -33.38 -4.93 19.35
CA ASP A 14 -32.56 -6.13 19.57
C ASP A 14 -32.82 -7.25 18.55
N PRO A 15 -34.07 -7.61 18.18
CA PRO A 15 -34.32 -8.65 17.18
C PRO A 15 -33.79 -8.30 15.78
N THR A 16 -33.60 -7.02 15.48
CA THR A 16 -33.04 -6.54 14.20
C THR A 16 -31.54 -6.82 14.15
N VAL A 17 -30.82 -6.56 15.24
CA VAL A 17 -29.40 -6.95 15.40
C VAL A 17 -29.25 -8.47 15.31
N VAL A 18 -30.16 -9.23 15.95
CA VAL A 18 -30.16 -10.70 15.90
C VAL A 18 -30.36 -11.24 14.49
N ARG A 19 -31.32 -10.69 13.75
CA ARG A 19 -31.55 -11.09 12.35
C ARG A 19 -30.38 -10.71 11.45
N ALA A 20 -29.73 -9.58 11.70
CA ALA A 20 -28.59 -9.12 10.90
C ALA A 20 -27.42 -10.11 10.95
N TYR A 21 -26.92 -10.45 12.15
CA TYR A 21 -25.75 -11.35 12.24
C TYR A 21 -26.08 -12.77 11.77
N LYS A 22 -27.31 -13.26 11.97
CA LYS A 22 -27.75 -14.56 11.43
C LYS A 22 -27.84 -14.55 9.91
N LYS A 23 -28.33 -13.46 9.30
CA LYS A 23 -28.38 -13.30 7.84
C LYS A 23 -26.99 -13.24 7.22
N LEU A 24 -26.02 -12.73 7.96
CA LEU A 24 -24.60 -12.73 7.59
C LEU A 24 -23.91 -14.08 7.83
N GLY A 25 -24.61 -15.09 8.35
CA GLY A 25 -24.08 -16.44 8.53
C GLY A 25 -23.41 -16.71 9.88
N PHE A 26 -23.46 -15.77 10.82
CA PHE A 26 -22.86 -15.95 12.15
C PHE A 26 -23.78 -16.73 13.08
N SER A 27 -23.17 -17.63 13.85
CA SER A 27 -23.86 -18.50 14.80
C SER A 27 -24.37 -17.76 16.04
N GLY A 28 -23.76 -16.63 16.37
CA GLY A 28 -24.12 -15.78 17.51
C GLY A 28 -23.48 -14.40 17.46
N TYR A 29 -23.88 -13.53 18.38
CA TYR A 29 -23.30 -12.19 18.49
C TYR A 29 -21.83 -12.21 18.96
N GLU A 30 -21.44 -13.21 19.75
CA GLU A 30 -20.04 -13.40 20.17
C GLU A 30 -19.13 -13.77 19.00
N ASP A 31 -19.63 -14.64 18.12
CA ASP A 31 -18.97 -15.08 16.88
C ASP A 31 -18.78 -13.90 15.91
N LEU A 32 -19.80 -13.06 15.74
CA LEU A 32 -19.69 -11.78 15.03
C LEU A 32 -18.61 -10.89 15.65
N LYS A 33 -18.60 -10.70 16.97
CA LYS A 33 -17.61 -9.84 17.65
C LYS A 33 -16.18 -10.36 17.51
N LEU A 34 -15.98 -11.67 17.64
CA LEU A 34 -14.68 -12.30 17.45
C LEU A 34 -14.19 -12.12 16.02
N THR A 35 -15.06 -12.38 15.04
CA THR A 35 -14.72 -12.20 13.62
C THR A 35 -14.43 -10.74 13.29
N LEU A 36 -15.23 -9.79 13.80
CA LEU A 36 -14.96 -8.36 13.63
C LEU A 36 -13.68 -7.94 14.35
N ALA A 37 -13.39 -8.44 15.54
CA ALA A 37 -12.14 -8.13 16.23
C ALA A 37 -10.93 -8.64 15.44
N GLN A 38 -11.04 -9.82 14.82
CA GLN A 38 -10.02 -10.36 13.92
C GLN A 38 -9.92 -9.59 12.59
N ALA A 39 -11.05 -9.10 12.06
CA ALA A 39 -11.08 -8.31 10.82
C ALA A 39 -10.77 -6.82 11.03
N THR A 40 -10.84 -6.32 12.27
CA THR A 40 -10.48 -4.95 12.67
C THR A 40 -8.98 -4.84 12.92
N VAL A 41 -8.26 -5.97 13.01
CA VAL A 41 -6.81 -5.98 12.80
C VAL A 41 -6.60 -5.51 11.38
N SER A 42 -6.25 -4.24 11.24
CA SER A 42 -6.00 -3.64 9.94
C SER A 42 -4.84 -4.39 9.32
N PRO A 43 -4.81 -4.60 7.99
CA PRO A 43 -3.60 -5.08 7.31
C PRO A 43 -2.36 -4.24 7.72
N ASP A 44 -2.58 -2.96 8.01
CA ASP A 44 -1.59 -2.03 8.53
C ASP A 44 -1.02 -2.42 9.92
N GLU A 45 -1.79 -3.07 10.80
CA GLU A 45 -1.32 -3.55 12.11
C GLU A 45 -0.53 -4.86 12.02
N ILE A 46 -0.80 -5.71 11.03
CA ILE A 46 -0.06 -6.98 10.85
C ILE A 46 1.31 -6.73 10.20
N ILE A 47 1.42 -5.72 9.34
CA ILE A 47 2.69 -5.36 8.68
C ILE A 47 3.67 -4.75 9.70
N HIS A 48 3.19 -4.24 10.83
CA HIS A 48 3.99 -3.61 11.87
C HIS A 48 3.70 -4.23 13.25
N GLU A 49 4.35 -5.35 13.57
CA GLU A 49 4.71 -5.55 14.99
C GLU A 49 5.61 -4.38 15.37
N GLU A 50 5.03 -3.38 16.04
CA GLU A 50 5.75 -2.17 16.41
C GLU A 50 6.98 -2.56 17.26
N ILE A 51 8.12 -2.04 16.82
CA ILE A 51 9.36 -2.13 17.57
C ILE A 51 9.20 -1.23 18.79
N SER A 52 9.26 -1.82 19.98
CA SER A 52 9.16 -1.12 21.24
C SER A 52 10.56 -0.82 21.78
N ALA A 53 10.69 0.25 22.56
CA ALA A 53 11.96 0.62 23.19
C ALA A 53 12.42 -0.43 24.23
N GLU A 54 11.49 -1.26 24.70
CA GLU A 54 11.69 -2.33 25.67
C GLU A 54 12.05 -3.67 25.00
N ASP A 55 12.02 -3.77 23.67
CA ASP A 55 12.35 -4.99 22.95
C ASP A 55 13.84 -5.39 23.10
N SER A 56 14.08 -6.69 23.26
CA SER A 56 15.44 -7.24 23.14
C SER A 56 15.96 -7.13 21.71
N VAL A 57 17.29 -7.12 21.51
CA VAL A 57 17.91 -7.11 20.17
C VAL A 57 17.40 -8.27 19.30
N GLN A 58 17.18 -9.44 19.89
CA GLN A 58 16.63 -10.61 19.22
C GLN A 58 15.20 -10.38 18.76
N ALA A 59 14.35 -9.78 19.61
CA ALA A 59 12.99 -9.42 19.24
C ALA A 59 12.96 -8.38 18.12
N VAL A 60 13.81 -7.33 18.19
CA VAL A 60 13.91 -6.33 17.12
C VAL A 60 14.32 -6.98 15.79
N ARG A 61 15.33 -7.87 15.80
CA ARG A 61 15.73 -8.63 14.61
C ARG A 61 14.54 -9.38 14.03
N ASP A 62 13.87 -10.19 14.85
CA ASP A 62 12.80 -11.07 14.37
C ASP A 62 11.61 -10.25 13.84
N LYS A 63 11.22 -9.18 14.53
CA LYS A 63 10.17 -8.23 14.09
C LYS A 63 10.48 -7.58 12.74
N VAL A 64 11.70 -7.06 12.56
CA VAL A 64 12.11 -6.40 11.30
C VAL A 64 12.04 -7.37 10.11
N PHE A 65 12.58 -8.57 10.27
CA PHE A 65 12.56 -9.57 9.20
C PHE A 65 11.15 -10.08 8.91
N GLN A 66 10.34 -10.29 9.95
CA GLN A 66 8.95 -10.71 9.80
C GLN A 66 8.12 -9.64 9.08
N SER A 67 8.27 -8.37 9.45
CA SER A 67 7.61 -7.24 8.78
C SER A 67 7.99 -7.17 7.29
N ALA A 68 9.28 -7.32 6.96
CA ALA A 68 9.75 -7.34 5.57
C ALA A 68 9.16 -8.52 4.78
N MET A 69 9.11 -9.72 5.37
CA MET A 69 8.51 -10.90 4.75
C MET A 69 7.02 -10.70 4.46
N LEU A 70 6.27 -10.15 5.42
CA LEU A 70 4.85 -9.87 5.25
C LEU A 70 4.63 -8.81 4.17
N ALA A 71 5.39 -7.72 4.17
CA ALA A 71 5.30 -6.69 3.14
C ALA A 71 5.54 -7.26 1.74
N LEU A 72 6.51 -8.17 1.58
CA LEU A 72 6.77 -8.86 0.31
C LEU A 72 5.61 -9.78 -0.10
N GLN A 73 5.03 -10.52 0.85
CA GLN A 73 3.88 -11.39 0.60
C GLN A 73 2.66 -10.57 0.16
N PHE A 74 2.30 -9.52 0.91
CA PHE A 74 1.20 -8.63 0.55
C PHE A 74 1.42 -7.97 -0.81
N THR A 75 2.64 -7.50 -1.09
CA THR A 75 2.97 -6.90 -2.39
C THR A 75 2.76 -7.91 -3.52
N ARG A 76 3.24 -9.15 -3.36
CA ARG A 76 3.04 -10.22 -4.36
C ARG A 76 1.55 -10.48 -4.60
N ASP A 77 0.76 -10.57 -3.53
CA ASP A 77 -0.65 -10.95 -3.61
C ASP A 77 -1.54 -9.82 -4.18
N MET A 78 -1.10 -8.56 -4.05
CA MET A 78 -1.75 -7.39 -4.65
C MET A 78 -1.41 -7.18 -6.14
N LEU A 79 -0.28 -7.74 -6.61
CA LEU A 79 0.16 -7.55 -7.99
C LEU A 79 -0.63 -8.44 -8.95
N GLU A 80 -1.49 -7.81 -9.75
CA GLU A 80 -2.13 -8.47 -10.88
C GLU A 80 -1.14 -8.60 -12.06
N PRO A 81 -0.88 -9.83 -12.57
CA PRO A 81 0.09 -10.06 -13.64
C PRO A 81 -0.16 -9.26 -14.91
N GLU A 82 -1.43 -9.10 -15.30
CA GLU A 82 -1.87 -8.40 -16.50
C GLU A 82 -1.58 -6.90 -16.40
N THR A 83 -1.89 -6.29 -15.25
CA THR A 83 -1.61 -4.88 -14.98
C THR A 83 -0.11 -4.61 -14.94
N LEU A 84 0.67 -5.50 -14.33
CA LEU A 84 2.13 -5.40 -14.30
C LEU A 84 2.74 -5.49 -15.71
N ALA A 85 2.27 -6.42 -16.54
CA ALA A 85 2.72 -6.57 -17.92
C ALA A 85 2.38 -5.34 -18.78
N ALA A 86 1.18 -4.78 -18.61
CA ALA A 86 0.77 -3.56 -19.32
C ALA A 86 1.65 -2.35 -18.94
N ALA A 87 1.93 -2.17 -17.64
CA ALA A 87 2.82 -1.10 -17.16
C ALA A 87 4.25 -1.26 -17.72
N ALA A 88 4.80 -2.47 -17.70
CA ALA A 88 6.12 -2.74 -18.27
C ALA A 88 6.17 -2.45 -19.79
N GLN A 89 5.14 -2.85 -20.53
CA GLN A 89 5.06 -2.60 -21.98
C GLN A 89 4.98 -1.10 -22.30
N LEU A 90 4.24 -0.33 -21.50
CA LEU A 90 4.16 1.13 -21.64
C LEU A 90 5.55 1.76 -21.48
N LEU A 91 6.30 1.36 -20.44
CA LEU A 91 7.65 1.88 -20.20
C LEU A 91 8.63 1.48 -21.31
N MET A 92 8.60 0.23 -21.77
CA MET A 92 9.48 -0.25 -22.84
C MET A 92 9.25 0.46 -24.18
N ASN A 93 8.01 0.89 -24.46
CA ASN A 93 7.65 1.58 -25.70
C ASN A 93 7.86 3.09 -25.64
N ALA A 94 8.13 3.65 -24.45
CA ALA A 94 8.32 5.08 -24.28
C ALA A 94 9.64 5.55 -24.90
N ARG A 95 9.62 6.71 -25.55
CA ARG A 95 10.82 7.40 -26.04
C ARG A 95 11.72 7.84 -24.88
N LYS A 96 11.11 8.31 -23.81
CA LYS A 96 11.76 8.75 -22.57
C LYS A 96 10.89 8.35 -21.39
N ILE A 97 11.53 7.86 -20.34
CA ILE A 97 10.89 7.55 -19.06
C ILE A 97 11.37 8.58 -18.05
N VAL A 98 10.44 9.27 -17.40
CA VAL A 98 10.75 10.22 -16.34
C VAL A 98 10.23 9.68 -15.01
N ILE A 99 11.13 9.57 -14.04
CA ILE A 99 10.84 9.00 -12.73
C ILE A 99 10.83 10.11 -11.70
N PHE A 100 9.78 10.15 -10.89
CA PHE A 100 9.61 11.09 -9.80
C PHE A 100 9.58 10.35 -8.46
N GLY A 101 10.20 10.95 -7.45
CA GLY A 101 10.16 10.42 -6.09
C GLY A 101 10.82 11.40 -5.13
N LEU A 102 10.17 11.65 -4.00
CA LEU A 102 10.62 12.63 -2.99
C LEU A 102 10.84 11.96 -1.64
N GLY A 103 11.74 12.54 -0.83
CA GLY A 103 12.01 12.07 0.53
C GLY A 103 12.32 10.57 0.57
N GLY A 104 11.59 9.81 1.38
CA GLY A 104 11.74 8.36 1.48
C GLY A 104 11.48 7.57 0.20
N SER A 105 10.77 8.15 -0.79
CA SER A 105 10.54 7.52 -2.10
C SER A 105 11.66 7.79 -3.11
N ALA A 106 12.54 8.77 -2.85
CA ALA A 106 13.64 9.11 -3.74
C ALA A 106 14.64 7.95 -3.96
N PRO A 107 15.07 7.19 -2.92
CA PRO A 107 15.94 6.03 -3.13
C PRO A 107 15.33 4.95 -4.04
N VAL A 108 14.02 4.72 -3.94
CA VAL A 108 13.30 3.74 -4.78
C VAL A 108 13.25 4.23 -6.23
N ALA A 109 12.97 5.52 -6.44
CA ALA A 109 13.00 6.15 -7.77
C ALA A 109 14.40 6.05 -8.41
N MET A 110 15.46 6.28 -7.64
CA MET A 110 16.85 6.16 -8.11
C MET A 110 17.23 4.71 -8.44
N ASP A 111 16.77 3.74 -7.65
CA ASP A 111 16.99 2.31 -7.93
C ASP A 111 16.28 1.88 -9.23
N LEU A 112 15.03 2.30 -9.45
CA LEU A 112 14.32 2.07 -10.70
C LEU A 112 15.08 2.67 -11.89
N HIS A 113 15.53 3.92 -11.77
CA HIS A 113 16.32 4.59 -12.79
C HIS A 113 17.57 3.78 -13.17
N HIS A 114 18.33 3.33 -12.17
CA HIS A 114 19.52 2.51 -12.40
C HIS A 114 19.20 1.21 -13.15
N LYS A 115 18.08 0.55 -12.80
CA LYS A 115 17.64 -0.68 -13.48
C LYS A 115 17.21 -0.42 -14.92
N LEU A 116 16.46 0.65 -15.19
CA LEU A 116 16.05 1.00 -16.56
C LEU A 116 17.25 1.35 -17.44
N LEU A 117 18.25 2.08 -16.91
CA LEU A 117 19.49 2.35 -17.63
C LEU A 117 20.26 1.07 -17.98
N ARG A 118 20.31 0.08 -17.06
CA ARG A 118 20.93 -1.23 -17.35
C ARG A 118 20.21 -2.01 -18.45
N LEU A 119 18.92 -1.74 -18.67
CA LEU A 119 18.13 -2.31 -19.77
C LEU A 119 18.28 -1.52 -21.08
N GLY A 120 19.07 -0.44 -21.09
CA GLY A 120 19.25 0.42 -22.27
C GLY A 120 18.10 1.40 -22.52
N LEU A 121 17.19 1.55 -21.56
CA LEU A 121 16.06 2.47 -21.68
C LEU A 121 16.48 3.89 -21.34
N ASN A 122 15.94 4.85 -22.08
CA ASN A 122 16.17 6.28 -21.87
C ASN A 122 15.37 6.77 -20.65
N ALA A 123 15.95 6.65 -19.47
CA ALA A 123 15.33 7.06 -18.21
C ALA A 123 16.04 8.26 -17.59
N ALA A 124 15.27 9.15 -16.96
CA ALA A 124 15.77 10.24 -16.12
C ALA A 124 15.00 10.24 -14.79
N VAL A 125 15.68 10.57 -13.69
CA VAL A 125 15.06 10.67 -12.35
C VAL A 125 15.19 12.08 -11.81
N TYR A 126 14.10 12.58 -11.23
CA TYR A 126 14.05 13.89 -10.57
C TYR A 126 13.50 13.74 -9.16
N THR A 127 14.33 14.08 -8.18
CA THR A 127 13.99 14.03 -6.75
C THR A 127 13.90 15.42 -6.13
N ASP A 128 13.85 16.44 -6.98
CA ASP A 128 13.61 17.84 -6.62
C ASP A 128 12.28 18.29 -7.25
N PRO A 129 11.32 18.81 -6.46
CA PRO A 129 10.00 19.17 -6.97
C PRO A 129 10.03 20.22 -8.10
N HIS A 130 10.95 21.20 -8.03
CA HIS A 130 11.07 22.22 -9.07
C HIS A 130 11.57 21.60 -10.38
N LEU A 131 12.54 20.68 -10.30
CA LEU A 131 13.02 19.97 -11.48
C LEU A 131 11.97 19.02 -12.06
N GLN A 132 11.12 18.42 -11.24
CA GLN A 132 9.99 17.59 -11.73
C GLN A 132 9.03 18.42 -12.59
N VAL A 133 8.64 19.62 -12.10
CA VAL A 133 7.77 20.54 -12.86
C VAL A 133 8.45 20.97 -14.17
N ILE A 134 9.73 21.32 -14.13
CA ILE A 134 10.48 21.68 -15.34
C ILE A 134 10.50 20.50 -16.33
N ALA A 135 10.78 19.29 -15.87
CA ALA A 135 10.83 18.09 -16.70
C ALA A 135 9.49 17.81 -17.39
N CYS A 136 8.37 17.99 -16.70
CA CYS A 136 7.02 17.79 -17.25
C CYS A 136 6.74 18.69 -18.47
N ASN A 137 7.31 19.90 -18.54
CA ASN A 137 7.10 20.80 -19.68
C ASN A 137 7.74 20.32 -20.98
N TYR A 138 8.65 19.34 -20.91
CA TYR A 138 9.34 18.78 -22.08
C TYR A 138 8.83 17.38 -22.46
N LEU A 139 7.72 16.94 -21.85
CA LEU A 139 7.11 15.64 -22.16
C LEU A 139 6.07 15.79 -23.27
N ASP A 140 6.04 14.80 -24.15
CA ASP A 140 4.97 14.63 -25.14
C ASP A 140 4.33 13.23 -25.02
N GLU A 141 3.35 12.94 -25.87
CA GLU A 141 2.58 11.69 -25.86
C GLU A 141 3.40 10.41 -26.07
N ARG A 142 4.68 10.53 -26.42
CA ARG A 142 5.61 9.41 -26.59
C ARG A 142 6.43 9.11 -25.35
N ASP A 143 6.32 9.92 -24.30
CA ASP A 143 7.06 9.76 -23.06
C ASP A 143 6.18 9.14 -21.97
N ALA A 144 6.81 8.53 -20.97
CA ALA A 144 6.15 7.93 -19.83
C ALA A 144 6.65 8.55 -18.51
N VAL A 145 5.74 8.68 -17.55
CA VAL A 145 6.05 9.11 -16.18
C VAL A 145 5.87 7.94 -15.22
N PHE A 146 6.86 7.72 -14.36
CA PHE A 146 6.78 6.79 -13.24
C PHE A 146 6.89 7.57 -11.92
N ALA A 147 5.77 7.73 -11.25
CA ALA A 147 5.68 8.44 -9.97
C ALA A 147 5.78 7.47 -8.79
N VAL A 148 6.75 7.67 -7.89
CA VAL A 148 6.89 6.91 -6.65
C VAL A 148 6.40 7.76 -5.49
N SER A 149 5.26 7.38 -4.91
CA SER A 149 4.69 7.99 -3.71
C SER A 149 4.06 6.93 -2.82
N HIS A 150 4.50 6.85 -1.56
CA HIS A 150 3.93 5.92 -0.59
C HIS A 150 2.47 6.25 -0.24
N SER A 151 2.14 7.53 -0.05
CA SER A 151 0.79 7.94 0.35
C SER A 151 -0.19 8.14 -0.81
N GLY A 152 0.32 8.20 -2.05
CA GLY A 152 -0.48 8.59 -3.23
C GLY A 152 -1.04 10.02 -3.20
N SER A 153 -0.74 10.78 -2.15
CA SER A 153 -1.28 12.13 -1.88
C SER A 153 -0.19 13.20 -1.78
N SER A 154 1.04 12.83 -2.15
CA SER A 154 2.17 13.75 -2.19
C SER A 154 1.91 14.81 -3.25
N ARG A 155 1.59 16.04 -2.85
CA ARG A 155 1.30 17.16 -3.77
C ARG A 155 2.43 17.51 -4.72
N CYS A 156 3.62 17.00 -4.43
CA CYS A 156 4.87 17.35 -5.09
C CYS A 156 5.39 16.24 -6.01
N VAL A 157 4.65 15.12 -6.18
CA VAL A 157 4.96 14.01 -7.11
C VAL A 157 3.85 13.93 -8.16
#